data_AF-A0A6J4J1K8-F1
#
_entry.id   AF-A0A6J4J1K8-F1
#
_cell.length_a   1.000
_cell.length_b   1.000
_cell.length_c   1.000
_cell.angle_alpha   90.00
_cell.angle_beta   90.00
_cell.angle_gamma   90.00
#
_symmetry.space_group_name_H-M   'P 1'
#
loop_
_entity.id
_entity.type
_entity.pdbx_description
1 polymer ?
#
loop_
_entity_poly.entity_id
_entity_poly.type
_entity_poly.pdbx_seq_one_letter_code
_entity_poly.pdbx_strand_id
1 'polypeptide(L)' 'MDGGVALTALGLFLLGGAWSIWRADHDAKGRTAPQVFFTLVLLVAAGLAIASGVLRQV' A
#
# COMPACT_ATOMS: atom_id res chain seq x y z
N MET A 1 -15.10 14.52 -7.96
CA MET A 1 -13.75 13.93 -7.84
C MET A 1 -13.67 12.82 -8.87
N ASP A 2 -12.65 12.83 -9.72
CA ASP A 2 -12.52 11.80 -10.75
C ASP A 2 -12.11 10.46 -10.13
N GLY A 3 -12.79 9.39 -10.50
CA GLY A 3 -12.54 8.06 -9.93
C GLY A 3 -11.10 7.58 -10.13
N GLY A 4 -10.44 7.99 -11.23
CA GLY A 4 -9.03 7.70 -11.48
C GLY A 4 -8.11 8.36 -10.46
N VAL A 5 -8.31 9.65 -10.19
CA VAL A 5 -7.54 10.42 -9.20
C VAL A 5 -7.73 9.84 -7.79
N ALA A 6 -8.97 9.47 -7.44
CA ALA A 6 -9.26 8.85 -6.16
C ALA A 6 -8.53 7.50 -5.97
N LEU A 7 -8.51 6.66 -7.01
CA LEU A 7 -7.81 5.38 -6.99
C LEU A 7 -6.28 5.54 -6.88
N THR A 8 -5.70 6.49 -7.62
CA THR A 8 -4.26 6.78 -7.50
C THR A 8 -3.90 7.31 -6.11
N ALA A 9 -4.69 8.24 -5.57
CA ALA A 9 -4.49 8.77 -4.22
C ALA A 9 -4.61 7.67 -3.15
N LEU A 10 -5.63 6.81 -3.26
CA LEU A 10 -5.78 5.65 -2.39
C LEU A 10 -4.57 4.72 -2.47
N GLY A 11 -4.08 4.45 -3.68
CA GLY A 11 -2.91 3.61 -3.88
C GLY A 11 -1.64 4.18 -3.23
N LEU A 12 -1.39 5.49 -3.36
CA LEU A 12 -0.28 6.17 -2.69
C LEU A 12 -0.41 6.14 -1.17
N PHE A 13 -1.64 6.29 -0.64
CA PHE A 13 -1.91 6.14 0.78
C PHE A 13 -1.59 4.71 1.27
N LEU A 14 -2.03 3.69 0.55
CA LEU A 14 -1.74 2.29 0.87
C LEU A 14 -0.25 1.98 0.80
N LEU A 15 0.47 2.57 -0.16
CA LEU A 15 1.94 2.47 -0.26
C LEU A 15 2.63 3.06 0.99
N GLY A 16 2.17 4.22 1.46
CA GLY A 16 2.60 4.81 2.72
C GLY A 16 2.28 3.91 3.92
N GLY A 17 1.10 3.29 3.94
CA GLY A 17 0.70 2.30 4.95
C GLY A 17 1.63 1.08 4.97
N ALA A 18 1.98 0.52 3.80
CA ALA A 18 2.93 -0.58 3.69
C ALA A 18 4.30 -0.21 4.27
N TRP A 19 4.79 0.99 3.95
CA TRP A 19 6.05 1.50 4.50
C TRP A 19 5.99 1.67 6.02
N SER A 20 4.87 2.18 6.54
CA SER A 20 4.65 2.34 7.97
C SER A 20 4.69 1.01 8.70
N ILE A 21 4.02 -0.03 8.19
CA ILE A 21 4.06 -1.37 8.77
C ILE A 21 5.47 -1.95 8.69
N TRP A 22 6.14 -1.82 7.54
CA TRP A 22 7.50 -2.33 7.37
C TRP A 22 8.52 -1.69 8.32
N ARG A 23 8.35 -0.41 8.65
CA ARG A 23 9.20 0.30 9.62
C ARG A 23 8.74 0.17 11.07
N ALA A 24 7.53 -0.31 11.33
CA ALA A 24 7.04 -0.47 12.70
C ALA A 24 8.01 -1.31 13.53
N ASP A 25 8.40 -0.76 14.67
CA ASP A 25 9.24 -1.43 15.64
C ASP A 25 8.37 -2.20 16.64
N HIS A 26 8.91 -3.31 17.13
CA HIS A 26 8.24 -4.21 18.07
C HIS A 26 9.30 -4.97 18.88
N ASP A 27 8.90 -5.55 20.01
CA ASP A 27 9.83 -6.20 20.95
C ASP A 27 10.52 -7.46 20.39
N ALA A 28 10.02 -8.03 19.29
CA ALA A 28 10.66 -9.16 18.62
C ALA A 28 11.87 -8.73 17.76
N LYS A 29 12.93 -9.55 17.75
CA LYS A 29 14.10 -9.33 16.89
C LYS A 29 13.77 -9.62 15.43
N GLY A 30 13.96 -8.64 14.54
CA GLY A 30 13.68 -8.77 13.10
C GLY A 30 12.29 -8.26 12.73
N ARG A 31 11.70 -8.76 11.64
CA ARG A 31 10.31 -8.47 11.26
C ARG A 31 9.42 -9.66 11.54
N THR A 32 8.25 -9.41 12.12
CA THR A 32 7.29 -10.47 12.44
C THR A 32 6.58 -10.97 11.18
N ALA A 33 6.13 -12.24 11.20
CA ALA A 33 5.38 -12.80 10.07
C ALA A 33 4.11 -11.99 9.72
N PRO A 34 3.30 -11.50 10.69
CA PRO A 34 2.20 -10.58 10.38
C PRO A 34 2.66 -9.27 9.73
N GLN A 35 3.74 -8.66 10.21
CA GLN A 35 4.28 -7.43 9.62
C GLN A 35 4.64 -7.62 8.14
N VAL A 36 5.32 -8.73 7.80
CA VAL A 36 5.65 -9.07 6.42
C VAL A 36 4.38 -9.32 5.61
N PHE A 37 3.46 -10.13 6.12
CA PHE A 37 2.20 -10.46 5.44
C PHE A 37 1.39 -9.21 5.10
N PHE A 38 1.12 -8.34 6.08
CA PHE A 38 0.34 -7.12 5.87
C PHE A 38 1.06 -6.12 4.97
N THR A 39 2.40 -6.01 5.06
CA THR A 39 3.19 -5.18 4.15
C THR A 39 2.97 -5.63 2.70
N LEU A 40 3.08 -6.93 2.41
CA LEU A 40 2.92 -7.46 1.07
C LEU A 40 1.48 -7.28 0.54
N VAL A 41 0.47 -7.53 1.37
CA VAL A 41 -0.94 -7.30 1.00
C VAL A 41 -1.18 -5.84 0.64
N LEU A 42 -0.67 -4.90 1.45
CA LEU A 42 -0.81 -3.47 1.17
C LEU A 42 -0.06 -3.06 -0.10
N LEU A 43 1.12 -3.60 -0.37
CA LEU A 43 1.87 -3.32 -1.60
C LEU A 43 1.10 -3.77 -2.85
N VAL A 44 0.51 -4.98 -2.82
CA VAL A 44 -0.30 -5.48 -3.93
C VAL A 44 -1.53 -4.60 -4.14
N ALA A 45 -2.25 -4.27 -3.06
CA ALA A 45 -3.42 -3.40 -3.13
C ALA A 45 -3.07 -1.99 -3.65
N ALA A 46 -1.96 -1.42 -3.18
CA ALA A 46 -1.45 -0.13 -3.65
C ALA A 46 -1.15 -0.16 -5.16
N GLY A 47 -0.42 -1.18 -5.62
CA GLY A 47 -0.08 -1.35 -7.04
C GLY A 47 -1.31 -1.46 -7.92
N LEU A 48 -2.29 -2.29 -7.53
CA LEU A 48 -3.54 -2.45 -8.27
C LEU A 48 -4.38 -1.16 -8.31
N ALA A 49 -4.43 -0.42 -7.20
CA ALA A 49 -5.15 0.85 -7.13
C ALA A 49 -4.49 1.93 -8.00
N ILE A 50 -3.16 2.07 -7.94
CA ILE A 50 -2.42 3.01 -8.80
C ILE A 50 -2.59 2.64 -10.27
N ALA A 51 -2.36 1.37 -10.63
CA ALA A 51 -2.52 0.91 -12.01
C ALA A 51 -3.93 1.18 -12.54
N SER A 52 -4.96 0.85 -11.75
CA SER A 52 -6.36 1.10 -12.12
C SER A 52 -6.67 2.60 -12.22
N GLY A 53 -6.11 3.40 -11.32
CA GLY A 53 -6.27 4.85 -11.32
C GLY A 53 -5.64 5.52 -12.54
N VAL A 54 -4.45 5.06 -12.95
CA VAL A 54 -3.76 5.52 -14.15
C VAL A 54 -4.49 5.06 -15.41
N LEU A 55 -4.86 3.78 -15.52
CA LEU A 55 -5.57 3.24 -16.68
C LEU A 55 -6.91 3.91 -16.94
N ARG A 56 -7.56 4.47 -15.91
CA ARG A 56 -8.82 5.22 -16.04
C ARG A 56 -8.61 6.67 -16.48
N GLN A 57 -7.40 7.20 -16.35
CA GLN A 57 -7.04 8.57 -16.76
C GLN A 57 -6.50 8.63 -18.19
N VAL A 58 -6.12 7.48 -18.75
CA VAL A 58 -5.78 7.28 -20.18
C VAL A 58 -7.04 7.05 -20.98
#